data_AF-A0A8C0XP60-F1
#
_entry.id   AF-A0A8C0XP60-F1
#
_cell.length_a   1.000
_cell.length_b   1.000
_cell.length_c   1.000
_cell.angle_alpha   90.00
_cell.angle_beta   90.00
_cell.angle_gamma   90.00
#
_symmetry.space_group_name_H-M   'P 1'
#
loop_
_entity.id
_entity.type
_entity.pdbx_description
1 polymer ?
#
loop_
_entity_poly.entity_id
_entity_poly.type
_entity_poly.pdbx_seq_one_letter_code
_entity_poly.pdbx_strand_id
1 'polypeptide(L)'
;ISECQRQQLESVSYSSRYALGLFYEAGTKIDVPWAGQYITSNPCVRFVSIDNKKRNVESSETGPSLVIHTTVPFGVKYLEQSTEDVQELIFQQLEDLLPGLPRPIFTKCRKWRHSQVTNAVANCPGQMTLHLKPFLVCGGDGFTQSNFDGCITSALCVLEALKNHV
;
A
#
# COMPACT_ATOMS: atom_id res chain seq x y z
N ILE A 1 9.33 -10.99 -26.36
CA ILE A 1 9.48 -11.82 -25.14
C ILE A 1 9.21 -13.26 -25.49
N SER A 2 9.87 -14.21 -24.85
CA SER A 2 9.57 -15.64 -25.04
C SER A 2 8.25 -16.00 -24.35
N GLU A 3 7.64 -17.12 -24.75
CA GLU A 3 6.44 -17.64 -24.09
C GLU A 3 6.70 -17.97 -22.61
N CYS A 4 7.88 -18.51 -22.29
CA CYS A 4 8.30 -18.78 -20.92
C CYS A 4 8.35 -17.48 -20.09
N GLN A 5 8.95 -16.41 -20.60
CA GLN A 5 8.98 -15.11 -19.91
C GLN A 5 7.57 -14.55 -19.70
N ARG A 6 6.69 -14.68 -20.69
CA ARG A 6 5.29 -14.27 -20.57
C ARG A 6 4.59 -15.02 -19.43
N GLN A 7 4.70 -16.34 -19.39
CA GLN A 7 4.09 -17.18 -18.35
C GLN A 7 4.64 -16.84 -16.95
N GLN A 8 5.94 -16.59 -16.83
CA GLN A 8 6.56 -16.14 -15.58
C GLN A 8 5.97 -14.80 -15.10
N LEU A 9 5.81 -13.83 -15.99
CA LEU A 9 5.21 -12.52 -15.65
C LEU A 9 3.72 -12.64 -15.30
N GLU A 10 2.96 -13.49 -15.99
CA GLU A 10 1.54 -13.73 -15.70
C GLU A 10 1.30 -14.46 -14.37
N SER A 11 2.29 -15.21 -13.88
CA SER A 11 2.21 -15.87 -12.57
C SER A 11 2.37 -14.92 -11.37
N VAL A 12 2.81 -13.67 -11.60
CA VAL A 12 2.95 -12.68 -10.54
C VAL A 12 1.57 -12.27 -10.05
N SER A 13 1.38 -12.31 -8.74
CA SER A 13 0.12 -11.89 -8.13
C SER A 13 0.34 -10.86 -7.04
N TYR A 14 -0.65 -9.98 -6.91
CA TYR A 14 -0.65 -8.92 -5.91
C TYR A 14 -1.90 -9.00 -5.06
N SER A 15 -1.77 -8.67 -3.78
CA SER A 15 -2.90 -8.37 -2.90
C SER A 15 -3.56 -7.04 -3.28
N SER A 16 -4.81 -6.86 -2.87
CA SER A 16 -5.54 -5.59 -3.01
C SER A 16 -5.97 -5.05 -1.65
N ARG A 17 -5.91 -3.73 -1.47
CA ARG A 17 -6.32 -3.03 -0.25
C ARG A 17 -6.93 -1.68 -0.57
N TYR A 18 -7.66 -1.13 0.39
CA TYR A 18 -7.99 0.29 0.44
C TYR A 18 -7.18 0.97 1.53
N ALA A 19 -6.87 2.24 1.30
CA ALA A 19 -6.35 3.15 2.30
C ALA A 19 -7.32 4.34 2.43
N LEU A 20 -7.67 4.70 3.66
CA LEU A 20 -8.50 5.87 3.94
C LEU A 20 -7.68 6.87 4.77
N GLY A 21 -7.49 8.06 4.23
CA GLY A 21 -6.92 9.21 4.93
C GLY A 21 -8.03 10.08 5.51
N LEU A 22 -7.95 10.41 6.79
CA LEU A 22 -8.87 11.32 7.48
C LEU A 22 -8.06 12.52 7.99
N PHE A 23 -8.57 13.73 7.72
CA PHE A 23 -7.89 14.98 8.09
C PHE A 23 -8.82 15.82 8.95
N TYR A 24 -8.27 16.37 10.02
CA TYR A 24 -9.01 17.09 11.05
C TYR A 24 -8.53 18.54 11.16
N GLU A 25 -9.34 19.38 11.81
CA GLU A 25 -8.94 20.75 12.14
C GLU A 25 -7.90 20.78 13.26
N ALA A 26 -7.13 21.86 13.29
CA ALA A 26 -6.24 22.18 14.40
C ALA A 26 -7.01 22.16 15.73
N GLY A 27 -6.36 21.66 16.79
CA GLY A 27 -6.98 21.48 18.11
C GLY A 27 -7.82 20.21 18.29
N THR A 28 -8.13 19.47 17.21
CA THR A 28 -8.78 18.15 17.34
C THR A 28 -7.88 17.19 18.11
N LYS A 29 -8.43 16.52 19.12
CA LYS A 29 -7.72 15.53 19.94
C LYS A 29 -8.14 14.12 19.54
N ILE A 30 -7.15 13.26 19.33
CA ILE A 30 -7.35 11.82 19.09
C ILE A 30 -6.61 11.08 20.19
N ASP A 31 -7.40 10.66 21.18
CA ASP A 31 -6.91 10.17 22.46
C ASP A 31 -6.67 8.66 22.42
N VAL A 32 -5.56 8.30 21.81
CA VAL A 32 -5.03 6.93 21.80
C VAL A 32 -3.56 6.94 22.22
N PRO A 33 -3.10 5.92 22.97
CA PRO A 33 -1.75 5.89 23.53
C PRO A 33 -0.66 5.53 22.50
N TRP A 34 -1.05 5.25 21.26
CA TRP A 34 -0.16 4.78 20.19
C TRP A 34 -0.15 5.72 18.99
N ALA A 35 0.92 5.68 18.21
CA ALA A 35 1.03 6.37 16.93
C ALA A 35 0.60 5.49 15.74
N GLY A 36 0.68 4.17 15.89
CA GLY A 36 0.09 3.22 14.96
C GLY A 36 -0.22 1.90 15.64
N GLN A 37 -1.28 1.23 15.20
CA GLN A 37 -1.74 -0.04 15.76
C GLN A 37 -2.17 -0.99 14.66
N TYR A 38 -1.67 -2.23 14.73
CA TYR A 38 -2.18 -3.34 13.94
C TYR A 38 -3.41 -3.95 14.61
N ILE A 39 -4.46 -4.15 13.83
CA ILE A 39 -5.72 -4.74 14.25
C ILE A 39 -5.86 -6.11 13.58
N THR A 40 -6.06 -7.17 14.36
CA THR A 40 -6.19 -8.55 13.89
C THR A 40 -7.61 -9.10 14.02
N SER A 41 -8.44 -8.51 14.88
CA SER A 41 -9.80 -8.96 15.18
C SER A 41 -10.89 -8.35 14.28
N ASN A 42 -10.60 -7.23 13.60
CA ASN A 42 -11.58 -6.55 12.75
C ASN A 42 -11.59 -7.11 11.32
N PRO A 43 -12.76 -7.40 10.73
CA PRO A 43 -12.83 -7.98 9.38
C PRO A 43 -12.42 -7.00 8.26
N CYS A 44 -12.53 -5.70 8.50
CA CYS A 44 -12.29 -4.63 7.54
C CYS A 44 -10.92 -3.97 7.71
N VAL A 45 -10.57 -3.52 8.92
CA VAL A 45 -9.39 -2.71 9.19
C VAL A 45 -8.22 -3.57 9.67
N ARG A 46 -7.06 -3.41 9.04
CA ARG A 46 -5.82 -4.12 9.42
C ARG A 46 -4.86 -3.25 10.22
N PHE A 47 -4.84 -1.95 9.95
CA PHE A 47 -3.89 -1.03 10.55
C PHE A 47 -4.46 0.39 10.60
N VAL A 48 -4.20 1.08 11.71
CA VAL A 48 -4.51 2.51 11.89
C VAL A 48 -3.24 3.24 12.29
N SER A 49 -3.00 4.40 11.71
CA SER A 49 -1.87 5.29 12.03
C SER A 49 -2.39 6.69 12.32
N ILE A 50 -1.94 7.26 13.44
CA ILE A 50 -2.00 8.70 13.72
C ILE A 50 -0.74 9.31 13.10
N ASP A 51 -0.84 9.76 11.86
CA ASP A 51 0.31 10.02 11.00
C ASP A 51 1.21 11.15 11.50
N ASN A 52 0.63 12.20 12.09
CA ASN A 52 1.39 13.26 12.75
C ASN A 52 2.18 12.75 13.98
N LYS A 53 1.58 11.91 14.84
CA LYS A 53 2.32 11.27 15.95
C LYS A 53 3.43 10.37 15.43
N LYS A 54 3.15 9.56 14.40
CA LYS A 54 4.14 8.64 13.79
C LYS A 54 5.34 9.41 13.20
N ARG A 55 5.11 10.57 12.60
CA ARG A 55 6.16 11.43 12.04
C ARG A 55 6.81 12.35 13.07
N ASN A 56 6.39 12.30 14.34
CA ASN A 56 6.83 13.19 15.40
C ASN A 56 6.67 14.68 15.03
N VAL A 57 5.51 15.02 14.44
CA VAL A 57 5.15 16.40 14.07
C VAL A 57 4.16 16.92 15.10
N GLU A 58 4.64 17.82 15.96
CA GLU A 58 3.82 18.59 16.90
C GLU A 58 3.63 20.00 16.36
N SER A 59 2.39 20.35 16.02
CA SER A 59 2.02 21.70 15.60
C SER A 59 0.62 22.02 16.12
N SER A 60 0.48 23.17 16.76
CA SER A 60 -0.83 23.71 17.16
C SER A 60 -1.63 24.27 15.98
N GLU A 61 -0.99 24.51 14.84
CA GLU A 61 -1.61 25.09 13.64
C GLU A 61 -2.12 24.02 12.68
N THR A 62 -1.73 22.75 12.88
CA THR A 62 -2.11 21.64 12.00
C THR A 62 -2.95 20.63 12.78
N GLY A 63 -4.09 20.24 12.23
CA GLY A 63 -4.88 19.16 12.81
C GLY A 63 -4.23 17.79 12.63
N PRO A 64 -4.63 16.79 13.44
CA PRO A 64 -4.15 15.44 13.27
C PRO A 64 -4.62 14.84 11.95
N SER A 65 -3.91 13.81 11.49
CA SER A 65 -4.33 13.01 10.34
C SER A 65 -4.24 11.52 10.65
N LEU A 66 -5.25 10.78 10.20
CA LEU A 66 -5.35 9.34 10.36
C LEU A 66 -5.18 8.66 9.00
N VAL A 67 -4.48 7.53 9.01
CA VAL A 67 -4.40 6.63 7.87
C VAL A 67 -4.87 5.25 8.31
N ILE A 68 -5.86 4.73 7.59
CA ILE A 68 -6.47 3.43 7.84
C ILE A 68 -6.17 2.54 6.64
N HIS A 69 -5.61 1.36 6.88
CA HIS A 69 -5.43 0.34 5.85
C HIS A 69 -6.37 -0.83 6.10
N THR A 70 -7.08 -1.25 5.05
CA THR A 70 -7.97 -2.40 5.14
C THR A 70 -7.22 -3.73 5.12
N THR A 71 -7.89 -4.80 5.50
CA THR A 71 -7.46 -6.18 5.29
C THR A 71 -7.42 -6.52 3.80
N VAL A 72 -6.68 -7.56 3.42
CA VAL A 72 -6.67 -8.06 2.04
C VAL A 72 -8.03 -8.64 1.64
N PRO A 73 -8.70 -9.49 2.46
CA PRO A 73 -10.01 -10.02 2.09
C PRO A 73 -11.04 -8.93 1.82
N PHE A 74 -11.06 -7.86 2.63
CA PHE A 74 -11.92 -6.70 2.40
C PHE A 74 -11.59 -6.00 1.08
N GLY A 75 -10.30 -5.73 0.83
CA GLY A 75 -9.86 -5.04 -0.39
C GLY A 75 -10.19 -5.81 -1.68
N VAL A 76 -10.06 -7.14 -1.66
CA VAL A 76 -10.44 -8.01 -2.78
C VAL A 76 -11.96 -8.04 -2.96
N LYS A 77 -12.72 -8.22 -1.87
CA LYS A 77 -14.20 -8.29 -1.91
C LYS A 77 -14.83 -7.06 -2.56
N TYR A 78 -14.28 -5.87 -2.30
CA TYR A 78 -14.85 -4.60 -2.76
C TYR A 78 -14.07 -3.96 -3.92
N LEU A 79 -13.19 -4.70 -4.59
CA LEU A 79 -12.23 -4.15 -5.57
C LEU A 79 -12.90 -3.41 -6.73
N GLU A 80 -14.08 -3.84 -7.18
CA GLU A 80 -14.81 -3.22 -8.29
C GLU A 80 -15.86 -2.19 -7.83
N GLN A 81 -16.00 -1.96 -6.52
CA GLN A 81 -16.92 -0.94 -6.02
C GLN A 81 -16.33 0.47 -6.11
N SER A 82 -17.22 1.47 -6.05
CA SER A 82 -16.86 2.88 -6.00
C SER A 82 -16.02 3.18 -4.75
N THR A 83 -15.18 4.21 -4.80
CA THR A 83 -14.39 4.60 -3.63
C THR A 83 -15.25 5.20 -2.52
N GLU A 84 -16.39 5.77 -2.89
CA GLU A 84 -17.36 6.43 -2.04
C GLU A 84 -18.12 5.39 -1.21
N ASP A 85 -18.66 4.35 -1.84
CA ASP A 85 -19.38 3.28 -1.11
C ASP A 85 -18.46 2.54 -0.14
N VAL A 86 -17.22 2.26 -0.58
CA VAL A 86 -16.23 1.57 0.27
C VAL A 86 -15.76 2.46 1.42
N GLN A 87 -15.69 3.78 1.22
CA GLN A 87 -15.36 4.72 2.29
C GLN A 87 -16.41 4.63 3.42
N GLU A 88 -17.69 4.61 3.09
CA GLU A 88 -18.77 4.50 4.09
C GLU A 88 -18.70 3.18 4.87
N LEU A 89 -18.39 2.07 4.20
CA LEU A 89 -18.17 0.77 4.85
C LEU A 89 -16.98 0.79 5.82
N ILE A 90 -15.89 1.51 5.48
CA ILE A 90 -14.74 1.66 6.37
C ILE A 90 -15.13 2.54 7.57
N PHE A 91 -15.88 3.64 7.37
CA PHE A 91 -16.35 4.49 8.46
C PHE A 91 -17.18 3.73 9.49
N GLN A 92 -18.12 2.89 9.04
CA GLN A 92 -18.93 2.06 9.93
C GLN A 92 -18.07 1.16 10.83
N GLN A 93 -16.97 0.64 10.31
CA GLN A 93 -16.04 -0.22 11.06
C GLN A 93 -15.10 0.56 11.98
N LEU A 94 -14.89 1.85 11.71
CA LEU A 94 -14.06 2.71 12.54
C LEU A 94 -14.78 3.16 13.82
N GLU A 95 -16.10 3.30 13.79
CA GLU A 95 -16.88 3.64 15.00
C GLU A 95 -16.68 2.57 16.09
N ASP A 96 -16.64 1.28 15.71
CA ASP A 96 -16.39 0.18 16.65
C ASP A 96 -14.95 0.16 17.18
N LEU A 97 -13.97 0.62 16.39
CA LEU A 97 -12.55 0.58 16.74
C LEU A 97 -12.08 1.81 17.51
N LEU A 98 -12.62 2.97 17.16
CA LEU A 98 -12.29 4.28 17.70
C LEU A 98 -13.60 5.03 17.96
N PRO A 99 -14.37 4.62 18.99
CA PRO A 99 -15.68 5.21 19.27
C PRO A 99 -15.55 6.71 19.60
N GLY A 100 -16.47 7.51 19.08
CA GLY A 100 -16.48 8.95 19.31
C GLY A 100 -15.42 9.73 18.52
N LEU A 101 -14.86 9.13 17.46
CA LEU A 101 -13.98 9.85 16.54
C LEU A 101 -14.76 11.04 15.93
N PRO A 102 -14.23 12.27 15.97
CA PRO A 102 -14.92 13.42 15.39
C PRO A 102 -15.08 13.26 13.88
N ARG A 103 -15.97 14.07 13.28
CA ARG A 103 -16.10 14.12 11.83
C ARG A 103 -14.86 14.80 11.22
N PRO A 104 -14.18 14.16 10.25
CA PRO A 104 -13.05 14.79 9.55
C PRO A 104 -13.55 15.92 8.64
N ILE A 105 -12.72 16.95 8.46
CA ILE A 105 -12.99 18.03 7.50
C ILE A 105 -12.67 17.64 6.07
N PHE A 106 -11.83 16.63 5.88
CA PHE A 106 -11.50 16.10 4.57
C PHE A 106 -11.17 14.61 4.66
N THR A 107 -11.55 13.87 3.62
CA THR A 107 -11.27 12.44 3.50
C THR A 107 -10.64 12.14 2.16
N LYS A 108 -9.75 11.14 2.14
CA LYS A 108 -9.17 10.62 0.91
C LYS A 108 -9.17 9.11 0.92
N CYS A 109 -10.09 8.52 0.17
CA CYS A 109 -10.12 7.07 -0.08
C CYS A 109 -9.24 6.73 -1.29
N ARG A 110 -8.37 5.73 -1.15
CA ARG A 110 -7.46 5.24 -2.21
C ARG A 110 -7.56 3.73 -2.34
N LYS A 111 -7.91 3.29 -3.55
CA LYS A 111 -7.86 1.88 -3.98
C LYS A 111 -6.44 1.52 -4.41
N TRP A 112 -5.84 0.52 -3.77
CA TRP A 112 -4.60 -0.12 -4.19
C TRP A 112 -4.94 -1.49 -4.78
N ARG A 113 -5.22 -1.52 -6.09
CA ARG A 113 -5.50 -2.77 -6.83
C ARG A 113 -4.33 -3.75 -6.74
N HIS A 114 -3.12 -3.24 -6.90
CA HIS A 114 -1.87 -3.96 -6.71
C HIS A 114 -1.15 -3.34 -5.51
N SER A 115 -1.45 -3.82 -4.30
CA SER A 115 -0.93 -3.27 -3.05
C SER A 115 0.44 -3.83 -2.71
N GLN A 116 0.56 -5.15 -2.63
CA GLN A 116 1.80 -5.85 -2.30
C GLN A 116 1.85 -7.17 -3.05
N VAL A 117 3.00 -7.51 -3.62
CA VAL A 117 3.28 -8.80 -4.26
C VAL A 117 3.04 -9.91 -3.25
N THR A 118 2.26 -10.90 -3.66
CA THR A 118 2.02 -12.14 -2.89
C THR A 118 2.78 -13.31 -3.49
N ASN A 119 2.93 -13.33 -4.82
CA ASN A 119 3.79 -14.26 -5.54
C ASN A 119 4.63 -13.45 -6.53
N ALA A 120 5.94 -13.43 -6.32
CA ALA A 120 6.90 -12.75 -7.19
C ALA A 120 7.32 -13.65 -8.37
N VAL A 121 7.95 -13.07 -9.38
CA VAL A 121 8.49 -13.81 -10.53
C VAL A 121 9.47 -14.88 -10.06
N ALA A 122 9.21 -16.14 -10.43
CA ALA A 122 10.11 -17.24 -10.12
C ALA A 122 11.41 -17.14 -10.92
N ASN A 123 12.55 -17.45 -10.26
CA ASN A 123 13.86 -17.66 -10.89
C ASN A 123 14.43 -16.45 -11.67
N CYS A 124 13.91 -15.23 -11.46
CA CYS A 124 14.44 -13.99 -12.05
C CYS A 124 14.56 -12.91 -10.95
N PRO A 125 15.52 -13.05 -10.02
CA PRO A 125 15.61 -12.15 -8.87
C PRO A 125 15.96 -10.74 -9.34
N GLY A 126 15.13 -9.78 -8.94
CA GLY A 126 15.40 -8.35 -9.13
C GLY A 126 15.08 -7.78 -10.51
N GLN A 127 15.17 -8.55 -11.58
CA GLN A 127 14.92 -8.05 -12.94
C GLN A 127 14.66 -9.17 -13.96
N MET A 128 14.07 -8.82 -15.11
CA MET A 128 14.01 -9.67 -16.30
C MET A 128 14.33 -8.88 -17.57
N THR A 129 15.45 -9.20 -18.24
CA THR A 129 15.79 -8.64 -19.55
C THR A 129 14.92 -9.27 -20.63
N LEU A 130 14.16 -8.44 -21.33
CA LEU A 130 13.20 -8.84 -22.36
C LEU A 130 13.77 -8.72 -23.77
N HIS A 131 14.73 -7.81 -23.96
CA HIS A 131 15.39 -7.56 -25.24
C HIS A 131 16.79 -6.97 -25.04
N LEU A 132 17.76 -7.34 -25.87
CA LEU A 132 19.15 -6.90 -25.74
C LEU A 132 19.47 -5.66 -26.59
N LYS A 133 18.85 -5.51 -27.78
CA LYS A 133 19.13 -4.38 -28.69
C LYS A 133 17.93 -4.03 -29.59
N PRO A 134 17.14 -2.97 -29.29
CA PRO A 134 17.33 -2.04 -28.18
C PRO A 134 17.15 -2.73 -26.82
N PHE A 135 17.89 -2.30 -25.82
CA PHE A 135 17.84 -2.89 -24.48
C PHE A 135 16.49 -2.61 -23.82
N LEU A 136 15.85 -3.65 -23.28
CA LEU A 136 14.59 -3.57 -22.55
C LEU A 136 14.64 -4.54 -21.36
N VAL A 137 14.39 -4.02 -20.16
CA VAL A 137 14.41 -4.77 -18.90
C VAL A 137 13.23 -4.36 -18.02
N CYS A 138 12.65 -5.32 -17.31
CA CYS A 138 11.65 -5.08 -16.27
C CYS A 138 12.28 -5.22 -14.89
N GLY A 139 11.86 -4.37 -13.95
CA GLY A 139 12.20 -4.42 -12.54
C GLY A 139 11.03 -3.92 -11.69
N GLY A 140 11.17 -3.96 -10.38
CA GLY A 140 10.15 -3.61 -9.40
C GLY A 140 9.96 -4.69 -8.35
N ASP A 141 8.99 -4.45 -7.46
CA ASP A 141 8.66 -5.36 -6.35
C ASP A 141 8.19 -6.74 -6.80
N GLY A 142 7.58 -6.85 -7.98
CA GLY A 142 7.18 -8.11 -8.60
C GLY A 142 8.32 -9.09 -8.85
N PHE A 143 9.58 -8.60 -8.83
CA PHE A 143 10.79 -9.41 -8.98
C PHE A 143 11.53 -9.62 -7.65
N THR A 144 11.03 -9.04 -6.55
CA THR A 144 11.63 -9.11 -5.22
C THR A 144 10.52 -9.22 -4.15
N GLN A 145 10.24 -8.13 -3.44
CA GLN A 145 9.29 -8.02 -2.34
C GLN A 145 8.79 -6.56 -2.24
N SER A 146 7.54 -6.36 -1.82
CA SER A 146 6.93 -5.02 -1.71
C SER A 146 7.31 -4.29 -0.42
N ASN A 147 8.60 -3.98 -0.31
CA ASN A 147 9.14 -3.07 0.69
C ASN A 147 10.25 -2.21 0.09
N PHE A 148 10.79 -1.29 0.89
CA PHE A 148 11.81 -0.35 0.45
C PHE A 148 13.07 -1.06 -0.08
N ASP A 149 13.59 -2.03 0.67
CA ASP A 149 14.82 -2.75 0.30
C ASP A 149 14.62 -3.65 -0.93
N GLY A 150 13.41 -4.18 -1.14
CA GLY A 150 13.05 -4.94 -2.33
C GLY A 150 13.14 -4.08 -3.59
N CYS A 151 12.68 -2.83 -3.52
CA CYS A 151 12.84 -1.87 -4.61
C CYS A 151 14.32 -1.54 -4.86
N ILE A 152 15.12 -1.31 -3.81
CA ILE A 152 16.57 -1.07 -3.95
C ILE A 152 17.26 -2.25 -4.62
N THR A 153 16.98 -3.46 -4.13
CA THR A 153 17.56 -4.71 -4.66
C THR A 153 17.25 -4.83 -6.16
N SER A 154 15.98 -4.63 -6.54
CA SER A 154 15.59 -4.68 -7.95
C SER A 154 16.29 -3.61 -8.80
N ALA A 155 16.38 -2.37 -8.31
CA ALA A 155 17.04 -1.28 -9.02
C ALA A 155 18.53 -1.58 -9.27
N LEU A 156 19.24 -2.14 -8.28
CA LEU A 156 20.63 -2.55 -8.43
C LEU A 156 20.77 -3.69 -9.45
N CYS A 157 19.88 -4.68 -9.44
CA CYS A 157 19.86 -5.75 -10.45
C CYS A 157 19.65 -5.21 -11.86
N VAL A 158 18.73 -4.25 -12.04
CA VAL A 158 18.48 -3.58 -13.33
C VAL A 158 19.73 -2.82 -13.81
N LEU A 159 20.39 -2.09 -12.90
CA LEU A 159 21.62 -1.36 -13.24
C LEU A 159 22.74 -2.29 -13.69
N GLU A 160 22.96 -3.40 -12.98
CA GLU A 160 23.96 -4.40 -13.37
C GLU A 160 23.64 -5.06 -14.72
N ALA A 161 22.36 -5.34 -15.00
CA ALA A 161 21.94 -5.84 -16.31
C ALA A 161 22.24 -4.84 -17.43
N LEU A 162 22.01 -3.55 -17.20
CA LEU A 162 22.29 -2.48 -18.18
C LEU A 162 23.79 -2.30 -18.43
N LYS A 163 24.63 -2.33 -17.40
CA LYS A 163 26.09 -2.15 -17.53
C LYS A 163 26.74 -3.11 -18.51
N ASN A 164 26.20 -4.33 -18.64
CA ASN A 164 26.72 -5.33 -19.57
C ASN A 164 26.37 -5.05 -21.05
N HIS A 165 25.64 -3.97 -21.33
CA HIS A 165 25.12 -3.62 -22.66
C HIS A 165 25.49 -2.19 -23.10
N VAL A 166 26.19 -1.43 -22.25
CA VAL A 166 26.71 -0.08 -22.52
C VAL A 166 28.21 -0.16 -22.77
#